data_AF-A0A8T2IJN3-F1
#
_entry.id   AF-A0A8T2IJN3-F1
#
_cell.length_a   1.000
_cell.length_b   1.000
_cell.length_c   1.000
_cell.angle_alpha   90.00
_cell.angle_beta   90.00
_cell.angle_gamma   90.00
#
_symmetry.space_group_name_H-M   'P 1'
#
loop_
_entity.id
_entity.type
_entity.pdbx_description
1 polymer ?
#
loop_
_entity_poly.entity_id
_entity_poly.type
_entity_poly.pdbx_seq_one_letter_code
_entity_poly.pdbx_strand_id
1 'polypeptide(L)'
;MHPPPVSPITRFGRLITSLGLTDAWRHLNPNSQTYSCFSSTYNTMSRIDMIVISNSLLPALVESAYSPRLLSDPSPLLDISKLDKNAPQIYTGN
;
A
#
# COMPACT_ATOMS: atom_id res chain seq x y z
N MET A 1 -15.45 -16.75 17.60
CA MET A 1 -15.02 -16.03 16.38
C MET A 1 -13.82 -15.18 16.77
N HIS A 2 -12.60 -15.67 16.56
CA HIS A 2 -11.37 -14.96 16.96
C HIS A 2 -11.04 -13.95 15.85
N PRO A 3 -10.70 -12.68 16.17
CA PRO A 3 -10.11 -11.80 15.16
C PRO A 3 -8.82 -12.45 14.63
N PRO A 4 -8.52 -12.33 13.33
CA PRO A 4 -7.28 -12.85 12.77
C PRO A 4 -6.10 -12.23 13.53
N PRO A 5 -5.03 -12.99 13.82
CA PRO A 5 -3.87 -12.48 14.53
C PRO A 5 -3.29 -11.29 13.75
N VAL A 6 -3.37 -10.11 14.36
CA VAL A 6 -2.75 -8.90 13.81
C VAL A 6 -1.25 -9.18 13.76
N SER A 7 -0.73 -9.40 12.56
CA SER A 7 0.69 -9.73 12.37
C SER A 7 1.53 -8.63 13.02
N PRO A 8 2.55 -8.98 13.84
CA PRO A 8 3.36 -7.98 14.52
C PRO A 8 3.95 -7.05 13.46
N ILE A 9 3.66 -5.75 13.59
CA ILE A 9 4.10 -4.72 12.66
C ILE A 9 5.61 -4.86 12.48
N THR A 10 6.04 -5.15 11.25
CA THR A 10 7.44 -5.31 10.89
C THR A 10 8.22 -4.03 11.22
N ARG A 11 9.55 -4.11 11.41
CA ARG A 11 10.36 -2.91 11.68
C ARG A 11 10.15 -1.82 10.62
N PHE A 12 10.03 -2.25 9.36
CA PHE A 12 9.71 -1.37 8.25
C PHE A 12 8.31 -0.75 8.38
N GLY A 13 7.31 -1.53 8.77
CA GLY A 13 5.97 -1.00 9.07
C GLY A 13 5.98 0.06 10.18
N ARG A 14 6.77 -0.16 11.24
CA ARG A 14 6.91 0.85 12.31
C ARG A 14 7.58 2.12 11.81
N LEU A 15 8.61 2.00 10.96
CA LEU A 15 9.29 3.15 10.36
C LEU A 15 8.31 3.96 9.50
N ILE A 16 7.56 3.31 8.61
CA ILE A 16 6.53 3.94 7.77
C ILE A 16 5.55 4.73 8.65
N THR A 17 4.97 4.09 9.66
CA THR A 17 4.01 4.75 10.55
C THR A 17 4.64 5.91 11.33
N SER A 18 5.89 5.77 11.79
CA SER A 18 6.59 6.82 12.53
C SER A 18 6.88 8.08 11.70
N LEU A 19 6.99 7.94 10.38
CA LEU A 19 7.18 9.04 9.44
C LEU A 19 5.87 9.68 8.99
N GLY A 20 4.72 9.29 9.57
CA GLY A 20 3.41 9.77 9.13
C GLY A 20 3.05 9.30 7.72
N LEU A 21 3.57 8.13 7.33
CA LEU A 21 3.31 7.51 6.04
C LEU A 21 2.40 6.29 6.19
N THR A 22 1.70 5.95 5.11
CA THR A 22 0.79 4.80 5.03
C THR A 22 0.95 4.09 3.70
N ASP A 23 0.90 2.75 3.71
CA ASP A 23 0.77 1.94 2.50
C ASP A 23 -0.63 2.12 1.89
N ALA A 24 -0.69 2.78 0.73
CA ALA A 24 -1.93 3.15 0.05
C ALA A 24 -2.79 1.92 -0.30
N TRP A 25 -2.17 0.85 -0.78
CA TRP A 25 -2.91 -0.35 -1.16
C TRP A 25 -3.51 -1.03 0.06
N ARG A 26 -2.73 -1.16 1.15
CA ARG A 26 -3.20 -1.78 2.39
C ARG A 26 -4.30 -0.96 3.07
N HIS A 27 -4.24 0.37 2.96
CA HIS A 27 -5.28 1.26 3.47
C HIS A 27 -6.64 0.98 2.83
N LEU A 28 -6.67 0.84 1.50
CA LEU A 28 -7.90 0.53 0.76
C LEU A 28 -8.30 -0.96 0.87
N ASN A 29 -7.35 -1.85 1.11
CA ASN A 29 -7.53 -3.30 1.08
C ASN A 29 -7.04 -3.98 2.38
N PRO A 30 -7.64 -3.68 3.56
CA PRO A 30 -7.12 -4.13 4.85
C PRO A 30 -7.08 -5.66 4.97
N ASN A 31 -8.12 -6.34 4.47
CA ASN A 31 -8.30 -7.78 4.62
C ASN A 31 -7.88 -8.59 3.38
N SER A 32 -7.54 -7.92 2.28
CA SER A 32 -7.18 -8.61 1.03
C SER A 32 -5.76 -9.15 1.10
N GLN A 33 -5.56 -10.32 0.50
CA GLN A 33 -4.25 -10.89 0.23
C GLN A 33 -3.96 -10.75 -1.26
N THR A 34 -2.91 -10.02 -1.59
CA THR A 34 -2.40 -9.89 -2.96
C THR A 34 -0.90 -10.03 -2.91
N TYR A 35 -0.34 -10.65 -3.93
CA TYR A 35 1.06 -11.00 -4.04
C TYR A 35 1.65 -10.32 -5.25
N SER A 36 2.88 -9.83 -5.10
CA SER A 36 3.58 -9.12 -6.16
C SER A 36 4.88 -9.81 -6.56
N CYS A 37 5.30 -10.86 -5.86
CA CYS A 37 6.49 -11.66 -6.12
C CYS A 37 6.23 -13.13 -5.75
N PHE A 38 6.76 -14.05 -6.57
CA PHE A 38 6.87 -15.47 -6.24
C PHE A 38 8.34 -15.84 -6.05
N SER A 39 8.66 -16.49 -4.94
CA SER A 39 9.97 -17.10 -4.75
C SER A 39 9.89 -18.59 -5.02
N SER A 40 10.50 -19.05 -6.11
CA SER A 40 10.58 -20.47 -6.44
C SER A 40 11.39 -21.28 -5.43
N THR A 41 12.46 -20.68 -4.88
CA THR A 41 13.35 -21.32 -3.89
C THR A 41 12.62 -21.71 -2.61
N TYR A 42 11.67 -20.88 -2.17
CA TYR A 42 10.91 -21.12 -0.94
C TYR A 42 9.46 -21.53 -1.20
N ASN A 43 9.05 -21.60 -2.47
CA ASN A 43 7.68 -21.83 -2.91
C ASN A 43 6.66 -20.92 -2.19
N THR A 44 7.02 -19.65 -2.01
CA THR A 44 6.21 -18.66 -1.28
C THR A 44 5.84 -17.48 -2.16
N MET A 45 4.64 -16.97 -1.95
CA MET A 45 4.16 -15.73 -2.55
C MET A 45 4.31 -14.59 -1.55
N SER A 46 4.88 -13.47 -1.98
CA SER A 46 5.11 -12.28 -1.15
C SER A 46 4.63 -11.01 -1.85
N ARG A 47 4.28 -10.00 -1.06
CA ARG A 47 3.98 -8.65 -1.55
C ARG A 47 5.12 -7.73 -1.16
N ILE A 48 6.01 -7.46 -2.11
CA ILE A 48 7.22 -6.67 -1.89
C ILE A 48 7.13 -5.27 -2.51
N ASP A 49 6.20 -5.08 -3.45
CA ASP A 49 5.96 -3.77 -4.07
C ASP A 49 4.91 -3.03 -3.25
N MET A 50 5.26 -1.84 -2.76
CA MET A 50 4.43 -1.02 -1.89
C MET A 50 4.46 0.44 -2.36
N ILE A 51 3.29 1.06 -2.47
CA ILE A 51 3.18 2.51 -2.62
C ILE A 51 2.90 3.09 -1.23
N VAL A 52 3.83 3.91 -0.75
CA VAL A 52 3.74 4.56 0.56
C VAL A 52 3.48 6.05 0.34
N ILE A 53 2.42 6.57 0.94
CA ILE A 53 1.98 7.96 0.81
C ILE A 53 1.95 8.67 2.16
N SER A 54 2.06 10.00 2.15
CA SER A 54 1.79 10.81 3.34
C SER A 54 0.36 10.62 3.81
N ASN A 55 0.16 10.57 5.13
CA ASN A 55 -1.18 10.49 5.73
C ASN A 55 -2.07 11.68 5.31
N SER A 56 -1.48 12.83 4.98
CA SER A 56 -2.21 13.99 4.46
C SER A 56 -2.87 13.75 3.10
N LEU A 57 -2.42 12.75 2.33
CA LEU A 57 -2.96 12.40 1.01
C LEU A 57 -4.04 11.32 1.08
N LEU A 58 -4.27 10.70 2.24
CA LEU A 58 -5.28 9.64 2.41
C LEU A 58 -6.70 10.08 2.00
N PRO A 59 -7.17 11.30 2.31
CA PRO A 59 -8.52 11.73 1.88
C PRO A 59 -8.69 11.80 0.37
N ALA A 60 -7.59 11.97 -0.38
CA ALA A 60 -7.59 12.05 -1.85
C ALA A 60 -7.28 10.71 -2.51
N LEU A 61 -7.04 9.64 -1.74
CA LEU A 61 -6.75 8.32 -2.25
C LEU A 61 -8.05 7.62 -2.67
N VAL A 62 -8.29 7.54 -3.98
CA VAL A 62 -9.50 6.92 -4.55
C VAL A 62 -9.29 5.43 -4.86
N GLU A 63 -8.11 5.06 -5.35
CA GLU A 63 -7.84 3.71 -5.86
C GLU A 63 -6.36 3.36 -5.70
N SER A 64 -6.07 2.07 -5.52
CA SER A 64 -4.73 1.50 -5.58
C SER A 64 -4.85 0.03 -5.97
N ALA A 65 -4.24 -0.36 -7.09
CA ALA A 65 -4.32 -1.70 -7.64
C ALA A 65 -2.98 -2.18 -8.19
N TYR A 66 -2.75 -3.49 -8.12
CA TYR A 66 -1.63 -4.16 -8.80
C TYR A 66 -2.04 -4.46 -10.24
N SER A 67 -1.26 -3.99 -11.22
CA SER A 67 -1.49 -4.33 -12.63
C SER A 67 -1.17 -5.81 -12.90
N PRO A 68 -1.93 -6.49 -13.78
CA PRO A 68 -1.67 -7.88 -14.15
C PRO A 68 -0.25 -8.09 -14.67
N ARG A 69 0.40 -9.13 -14.15
CA ARG A 69 1.79 -9.54 -14.44
C ARG A 69 1.91 -10.13 -15.86
N LEU A 70 1.70 -9.31 -16.89
CA LEU A 70 1.77 -9.76 -18.29
C LEU A 70 3.13 -9.53 -18.96
N LEU A 71 4.01 -8.67 -18.42
CA LEU A 71 5.20 -8.22 -19.20
C LEU A 71 6.56 -8.20 -18.48
N SER A 72 6.69 -8.41 -17.17
CA SER A 72 7.99 -8.62 -16.50
C SER A 72 7.84 -8.87 -14.99
N ASP A 73 8.90 -9.43 -14.40
CA ASP A 73 9.15 -9.46 -12.96
C ASP A 73 9.90 -8.15 -12.60
N PRO A 74 9.44 -7.27 -11.69
CA PRO A 74 8.12 -7.09 -11.06
C PRO A 74 7.16 -6.19 -11.85
N SER A 75 5.85 -6.35 -11.58
CA SER A 75 4.76 -5.60 -12.23
C SER A 75 4.77 -4.15 -11.73
N PRO A 76 4.90 -3.13 -12.60
CA PRO A 76 4.84 -1.73 -12.16
C PRO A 76 3.46 -1.44 -11.55
N LEU A 77 3.47 -1.13 -10.26
CA LEU A 77 2.34 -0.52 -9.57
C LEU A 77 2.21 0.92 -10.06
N LEU A 78 1.26 1.20 -10.95
CA LEU A 78 0.87 2.59 -11.19
C LEU A 78 -0.56 2.68 -11.73
N ASP A 79 -1.49 3.04 -10.84
CA ASP A 79 -2.41 4.13 -11.17
C ASP A 79 -2.75 4.94 -9.90
N ILE A 80 -2.06 6.06 -9.73
CA ILE A 80 -2.39 7.11 -8.74
C ILE A 80 -3.04 8.33 -9.43
N SER A 81 -3.56 8.18 -10.65
CA SER A 81 -4.01 9.31 -11.50
C SER A 81 -5.31 9.98 -11.05
N LYS A 82 -5.97 9.48 -10.01
CA LYS A 82 -7.16 10.12 -9.42
C LYS A 82 -6.87 10.65 -8.03
N LEU A 83 -5.85 11.50 -7.91
CA LEU A 83 -5.84 12.48 -6.83
C LEU A 83 -6.93 13.50 -7.16
N ASP A 84 -8.01 13.56 -6.39
CA ASP A 84 -9.02 14.60 -6.59
C ASP A 84 -8.39 15.97 -6.36
N LYS A 85 -8.20 16.71 -7.45
CA LYS A 85 -7.71 18.09 -7.47
C LYS A 85 -8.64 19.08 -6.73
N ASN A 86 -9.84 18.64 -6.34
CA ASN A 86 -10.78 19.41 -5.51
C ASN A 86 -10.81 18.95 -4.05
N ALA A 87 -9.96 18.00 -3.64
CA ALA A 87 -9.83 17.65 -2.23
C ALA A 87 -9.44 18.91 -1.44
N PRO A 88 -10.13 19.24 -0.33
CA PRO A 88 -9.83 20.43 0.45
C PRO A 88 -8.37 20.37 0.91
N GLN A 89 -7.58 21.36 0.48
CA GLN A 89 -6.20 21.56 0.91
C GLN A 89 -6.19 21.87 2.40
N ILE A 90 -6.15 20.86 3.27
CA ILE A 90 -5.91 21.08 4.69
C ILE A 90 -4.40 21.22 4.90
N TYR A 91 -3.82 22.29 4.36
CA TYR A 91 -2.52 22.80 4.80
C TYR A 91 -2.79 23.84 5.89
N THR A 92 -2.60 23.46 7.14
CA THR A 92 -2.28 24.40 8.22
C THR A 92 -1.17 23.81 9.08
N GLY A 93 -0.05 24.53 9.15
CA GLY A 93 1.09 24.21 9.99
C GLY A 93 2.25 25.15 9.68
N ASN A 94 2.35 26.22 10.49
CA ASN A 94 3.41 27.23 10.49
C ASN A 94 4.80 26.65 10.76
#